data_AF-A0A952BE84-F1
#
_entry.id   AF-A0A952BE84-F1
#
_cell.length_a   1.000
_cell.length_b   1.000
_cell.length_c   1.000
_cell.angle_alpha   90.00
_cell.angle_beta   90.00
_cell.angle_gamma   90.00
#
_symmetry.space_group_name_H-M   'P 1'
#
loop_
_entity.id
_entity.type
_entity.pdbx_description
1 polymer ?
#
loop_
_entity_poly.entity_id
_entity_poly.type
_entity_poly.pdbx_seq_one_letter_code
_entity_poly.pdbx_strand_id
1 'polypeptide(L)'
;MANTLIDNLENDSVKMKFYLQEKLILDTTELIAELMEKKNIRKSDLAQKLGRSKGYVTQLLNGRANMTLRTISDVMWALESGLAVHAYSLSFEKNYEVEKAYDLSNIGTVCKASIEKLEPKVFNSTNTKLKWAS
;
A
#
# COMPACT_ATOMS: atom_id res chain seq x y z
N MET A 1 6.30 -38.40 -2.44
CA MET A 1 6.60 -37.04 -1.95
C MET A 1 5.26 -36.35 -1.74
N ALA A 2 5.04 -35.70 -0.60
CA ALA A 2 3.79 -34.98 -0.38
C ALA A 2 3.82 -33.72 -1.26
N ASN A 3 2.92 -33.63 -2.25
CA ASN A 3 2.72 -32.40 -3.01
C ASN A 3 2.39 -31.29 -2.01
N THR A 4 3.19 -30.23 -2.00
CA THR A 4 2.86 -29.04 -1.23
C THR A 4 1.62 -28.39 -1.84
N LEU A 5 0.90 -27.58 -1.04
CA LEU A 5 -0.27 -26.85 -1.52
C LEU A 5 0.07 -26.02 -2.78
N ILE A 6 1.31 -25.54 -2.89
CA ILE A 6 1.82 -24.77 -4.03
C ILE A 6 1.92 -25.65 -5.29
N ASP A 7 2.45 -26.87 -5.18
CA ASP A 7 2.60 -27.80 -6.32
C ASP A 7 1.24 -28.21 -6.93
N ASN A 8 0.16 -28.16 -6.14
CA ASN A 8 -1.20 -28.43 -6.60
C ASN A 8 -1.90 -27.20 -7.24
N LEU A 9 -1.37 -25.98 -7.05
CA LEU A 9 -1.89 -24.74 -7.64
C LEU A 9 -1.31 -24.48 -9.04
N GLU A 10 -0.08 -24.92 -9.30
CA GLU A 10 0.61 -24.71 -10.58
C GLU A 10 -0.07 -25.40 -11.77
N ASN A 11 -0.82 -26.47 -11.54
CA ASN A 11 -1.52 -27.23 -12.57
C ASN A 11 -2.90 -26.66 -12.96
N ASP A 12 -3.35 -25.58 -12.32
CA ASP A 12 -4.68 -24.97 -12.53
C ASP A 12 -4.60 -23.44 -12.55
N SER A 13 -4.74 -22.85 -13.74
CA SER A 13 -4.61 -21.38 -13.94
C SER A 13 -5.65 -20.57 -13.16
N VAL A 14 -6.81 -21.16 -12.85
CA VAL A 14 -7.87 -20.49 -12.08
C VAL A 14 -7.45 -20.39 -10.62
N LYS A 15 -6.88 -21.47 -10.07
CA LYS A 15 -6.39 -21.49 -8.69
C LYS A 15 -5.17 -20.59 -8.51
N MET A 16 -4.26 -20.56 -9.49
CA MET A 16 -3.09 -19.68 -9.44
C MET A 16 -3.51 -18.19 -9.45
N LYS A 17 -4.51 -17.82 -10.26
CA LYS A 17 -5.08 -16.47 -10.24
C LYS A 17 -5.63 -16.11 -8.85
N PHE A 18 -6.42 -17.00 -8.24
CA PHE A 18 -6.99 -16.76 -6.90
C PHE A 18 -5.89 -16.64 -5.84
N TYR A 19 -4.88 -17.51 -5.90
CA TYR A 19 -3.72 -17.43 -5.02
C TYR A 19 -3.00 -16.07 -5.11
N LEU A 20 -2.75 -15.56 -6.32
CA LEU A 20 -2.10 -14.26 -6.50
C LEU A 20 -2.95 -13.11 -5.96
N GLN A 21 -4.28 -13.20 -6.05
CA GLN A 21 -5.19 -12.22 -5.45
C GLN A 21 -5.10 -12.21 -3.93
N GLU A 22 -5.24 -13.38 -3.29
CA GLU A 22 -5.15 -13.52 -1.84
C GLU A 22 -3.77 -13.13 -1.32
N LYS A 23 -2.70 -13.51 -2.05
CA LYS A 23 -1.34 -13.11 -1.72
C LYS A 23 -1.17 -11.59 -1.72
N LEU A 24 -1.62 -10.90 -2.77
CA LEU A 24 -1.49 -9.44 -2.83
C LEU A 24 -2.28 -8.75 -1.71
N ILE A 25 -3.48 -9.25 -1.39
CA ILE A 25 -4.28 -8.73 -0.28
C ILE A 25 -3.53 -8.93 1.04
N LEU A 26 -3.04 -10.14 1.31
CA LEU A 26 -2.29 -10.46 2.52
C LEU A 26 -1.05 -9.58 2.66
N ASP A 27 -0.17 -9.59 1.66
CA ASP A 27 1.08 -8.82 1.65
C ASP A 27 0.81 -7.32 1.90
N THR A 28 -0.25 -6.78 1.30
CA THR A 28 -0.65 -5.37 1.50
C THR A 28 -1.14 -5.13 2.93
N THR A 29 -2.01 -5.99 3.47
CA THR A 29 -2.55 -5.81 4.83
C THR A 29 -1.50 -6.00 5.92
N GLU A 30 -0.56 -6.92 5.72
CA GLU A 30 0.59 -7.12 6.61
C GLU A 30 1.51 -5.90 6.59
N LEU A 31 1.83 -5.36 5.42
CA LEU A 31 2.61 -4.13 5.31
C LEU A 31 1.95 -2.96 6.06
N ILE A 32 0.64 -2.79 5.94
CA ILE A 32 -0.10 -1.76 6.68
C ILE A 32 -0.01 -2.03 8.19
N ALA A 33 -0.20 -3.27 8.63
CA ALA A 33 -0.13 -3.64 10.04
C ALA A 33 1.28 -3.39 10.63
N GLU A 34 2.33 -3.76 9.91
CA GLU A 34 3.72 -3.50 10.30
C GLU A 34 4.00 -2.00 10.40
N LEU A 35 3.53 -1.19 9.44
CA LEU A 35 3.72 0.26 9.48
C LEU A 35 2.98 0.88 10.68
N MET A 36 1.77 0.40 10.97
CA MET A 36 1.03 0.81 12.16
C MET A 36 1.79 0.48 13.44
N GLU A 37 2.35 -0.74 13.54
CA GLU A 37 3.14 -1.16 14.70
C GLU A 37 4.43 -0.31 14.84
N LYS A 38 5.21 -0.18 13.76
CA LYS A 38 6.46 0.61 13.72
C LYS A 38 6.24 2.07 14.11
N LYS A 39 5.09 2.64 13.75
CA LYS A 39 4.71 4.03 14.06
C LYS A 39 3.85 4.16 15.32
N ASN A 40 3.59 3.06 16.04
CA ASN A 40 2.72 3.00 17.22
C ASN A 40 1.33 3.62 17.00
N ILE A 41 0.75 3.41 15.81
CA ILE A 41 -0.58 3.91 15.42
C ILE A 41 -1.62 2.83 15.70
N ARG A 42 -2.64 3.17 16.49
CA ARG A 42 -3.76 2.25 16.75
C ARG A 42 -4.80 2.32 15.63
N LYS A 43 -5.64 1.29 15.54
CA LYS A 43 -6.77 1.25 14.58
C LYS A 43 -7.73 2.44 14.72
N SER A 44 -7.91 2.97 15.93
CA SER A 44 -8.70 4.18 16.19
C SER A 44 -8.09 5.41 15.54
N ASP A 45 -6.77 5.52 15.60
CA ASP A 45 -6.04 6.71 15.17
C ASP A 45 -5.96 6.72 13.64
N LEU A 46 -5.75 5.56 13.03
CA LEU A 46 -5.86 5.40 11.58
C LEU A 46 -7.28 5.71 11.09
N ALA A 47 -8.31 5.25 11.81
CA ALA A 47 -9.70 5.57 11.45
C ALA A 47 -9.96 7.07 11.50
N GLN A 48 -9.47 7.77 12.53
CA GLN A 48 -9.57 9.21 12.65
C GLN A 48 -8.84 9.95 11.51
N LYS A 49 -7.59 9.55 11.20
CA LYS A 49 -6.79 10.12 10.09
C LYS A 49 -7.48 9.95 8.73
N LEU A 50 -8.21 8.85 8.53
CA LEU A 50 -8.94 8.56 7.30
C LEU A 50 -10.35 9.16 7.26
N GLY A 51 -10.86 9.72 8.36
CA GLY A 51 -12.26 10.13 8.47
C GLY A 51 -13.25 8.96 8.33
N ARG A 52 -12.88 7.76 8.84
CA ARG A 52 -13.66 6.52 8.73
C ARG A 52 -13.95 5.91 10.11
N SER A 53 -14.80 4.89 10.14
CA SER A 53 -15.08 4.14 11.37
C SER A 53 -13.97 3.15 11.70
N LYS A 54 -13.81 2.81 12.99
CA LYS A 54 -12.90 1.73 13.43
C LYS A 54 -13.27 0.37 12.82
N GLY A 55 -14.56 0.13 12.59
CA GLY A 55 -15.08 -1.06 11.92
C GLY A 55 -14.59 -1.17 10.48
N TYR A 56 -14.61 -0.06 9.74
CA TYR A 56 -14.05 0.03 8.39
C TYR A 56 -12.56 -0.33 8.39
N VAL A 57 -11.77 0.25 9.29
CA VAL A 57 -10.33 -0.08 9.41
C VAL A 57 -10.11 -1.55 9.77
N THR A 58 -11.00 -2.16 10.55
CA THR A 58 -10.90 -3.58 10.89
C THR A 58 -11.19 -4.48 9.69
N GLN A 59 -12.19 -4.13 8.88
CA GLN A 59 -12.50 -4.82 7.61
C GLN A 59 -11.42 -4.60 6.55
N LEU A 60 -10.74 -3.47 6.60
CA LEU A 60 -9.61 -3.17 5.74
C LEU A 60 -8.44 -4.09 6.08
N LEU A 61 -8.05 -4.14 7.36
CA LEU A 61 -6.89 -4.91 7.82
C LEU A 61 -7.09 -6.43 7.82
N ASN A 62 -8.33 -6.91 7.76
CA ASN A 62 -8.60 -8.35 7.70
C ASN A 62 -8.72 -8.88 6.26
N GLY A 63 -8.43 -8.04 5.25
CA GLY A 63 -8.44 -8.41 3.83
C GLY A 63 -9.82 -8.74 3.25
N ARG A 64 -10.90 -8.70 4.05
CA ARG A 64 -12.25 -9.02 3.57
C ARG A 64 -12.87 -7.91 2.73
N ALA A 65 -12.42 -6.67 2.93
CA ALA A 65 -12.83 -5.56 2.08
C ALA A 65 -12.05 -5.62 0.77
N ASN A 66 -12.77 -5.60 -0.35
CA ASN A 66 -12.16 -5.33 -1.66
C ASN A 66 -11.71 -3.87 -1.70
N MET A 67 -10.44 -3.62 -1.35
CA MET A 67 -9.86 -2.30 -1.33
C MET A 67 -9.44 -1.86 -2.73
N THR A 68 -9.69 -0.60 -3.06
CA THR A 68 -9.12 -0.01 -4.28
C THR A 68 -7.67 0.41 -4.03
N LEU A 69 -6.87 0.51 -5.10
CA LEU A 69 -5.53 1.08 -5.01
C LEU A 69 -5.54 2.53 -4.47
N ARG A 70 -6.62 3.29 -4.72
CA ARG A 70 -6.82 4.62 -4.15
C ARG A 70 -6.96 4.56 -2.63
N THR A 71 -7.75 3.63 -2.12
CA THR A 71 -7.89 3.39 -0.68
C THR A 71 -6.56 3.01 -0.05
N ILE A 72 -5.79 2.13 -0.68
CA ILE A 72 -4.46 1.76 -0.19
C ILE A 72 -3.56 2.99 -0.16
N SER A 73 -3.57 3.83 -1.21
CA SER A 73 -2.82 5.09 -1.23
C SER A 73 -3.21 6.03 -0.10
N ASP A 74 -4.51 6.19 0.20
CA ASP A 74 -5.00 7.04 1.29
C ASP A 74 -4.52 6.51 2.65
N VAL A 75 -4.53 5.18 2.85
CA VAL A 75 -4.00 4.54 4.06
C VAL A 75 -2.49 4.78 4.20
N MET A 76 -1.73 4.56 3.13
CA MET A 76 -0.27 4.77 3.15
C MET A 76 0.06 6.23 3.45
N TRP A 77 -0.66 7.17 2.84
CA TRP A 77 -0.51 8.60 3.11
C TRP A 77 -0.87 8.96 4.56
N ALA A 78 -1.96 8.42 5.11
CA ALA A 78 -2.33 8.61 6.52
C ALA A 78 -1.28 8.05 7.49
N LEU A 79 -0.54 7.01 7.06
CA LEU A 79 0.61 6.44 7.73
C LEU A 79 1.94 7.10 7.32
N GLU A 80 1.91 8.25 6.63
CA GLU A 80 3.09 9.01 6.20
C GLU A 80 4.12 8.12 5.48
N SER A 81 3.64 7.31 4.54
CA SER A 81 4.40 6.30 3.80
C SER A 81 3.94 6.25 2.35
N GLY A 82 4.80 5.75 1.45
CA GLY A 82 4.47 5.43 0.07
C GLY A 82 4.51 3.92 -0.18
N LEU A 83 3.80 3.44 -1.21
CA LEU A 83 3.83 2.04 -1.64
C LEU A 83 4.51 1.94 -3.01
N ALA A 84 5.48 1.04 -3.12
CA ALA A 84 6.08 0.64 -4.39
C ALA A 84 5.63 -0.79 -4.72
N VAL A 85 5.27 -1.04 -5.99
CA VAL A 85 4.82 -2.35 -6.48
C VAL A 85 5.75 -2.79 -7.59
N HIS A 86 6.19 -4.05 -7.51
CA HIS A 86 7.07 -4.66 -8.51
C HIS A 86 6.39 -5.90 -9.09
N ALA A 87 6.51 -6.08 -10.40
CA ALA A 87 6.05 -7.29 -11.07
C ALA A 87 7.18 -8.32 -11.11
N TYR A 88 6.82 -9.59 -11.03
CA TYR A 88 7.73 -10.71 -11.27
C TYR A 88 7.12 -11.68 -12.28
N SER A 89 7.98 -12.36 -13.03
CA SER A 89 7.54 -13.42 -13.94
C SER A 89 7.13 -14.64 -13.14
N LEU A 90 5.96 -15.21 -13.45
CA LEU A 90 5.51 -16.47 -12.85
C LEU A 90 6.30 -17.68 -13.37
N SER A 91 7.15 -17.49 -14.39
CA SER A 91 7.88 -18.53 -15.09
C SER A 91 9.30 -18.81 -14.57
N PHE A 92 9.75 -18.14 -13.50
CA PHE A 92 11.13 -18.28 -13.01
C PHE A 92 11.22 -19.09 -11.72
N GLU A 93 11.95 -20.20 -11.81
CA GLU A 93 12.29 -21.10 -10.72
C GLU A 93 12.84 -20.35 -9.49
N LYS A 94 12.39 -20.76 -8.31
CA LYS A 94 12.76 -20.24 -6.99
C LYS A 94 14.23 -19.87 -6.88
N ASN A 95 14.53 -18.56 -6.86
CA ASN A 95 15.69 -17.98 -6.17
C ASN A 95 15.31 -16.58 -5.67
N TYR A 96 14.95 -16.50 -4.40
CA TYR A 96 14.48 -15.29 -3.73
C TYR A 96 15.69 -14.59 -3.08
N GLU A 97 16.42 -13.77 -3.85
CA GLU A 97 17.22 -12.69 -3.28
C GLU A 97 16.81 -11.39 -3.97
N VAL A 98 16.05 -10.57 -3.26
CA VAL A 98 15.61 -9.27 -3.76
C VAL A 98 16.68 -8.25 -3.38
N GLU A 99 17.59 -7.95 -4.30
CA GLU A 99 18.44 -6.77 -4.20
C GLU A 99 17.57 -5.51 -4.35
N LYS A 100 17.52 -4.69 -3.31
CA LYS A 100 16.79 -3.41 -3.32
C LYS A 100 17.52 -2.41 -4.21
N ALA A 101 16.99 -2.17 -5.40
CA ALA A 101 17.31 -0.99 -6.20
C ALA A 101 16.02 -0.19 -6.46
N TYR A 102 15.78 0.86 -5.67
CA TYR A 102 14.73 1.83 -5.96
C TYR A 102 15.24 2.79 -7.04
N ASP A 103 14.81 2.61 -8.29
CA ASP A 103 14.96 3.64 -9.32
C ASP A 103 13.84 4.68 -9.17
N LEU A 104 14.17 5.78 -8.48
CA LEU A 104 13.26 6.90 -8.23
C LEU A 104 13.05 7.81 -9.46
N SER A 105 13.64 7.51 -10.61
CA SER A 105 13.61 8.40 -11.79
C SER A 105 12.25 8.45 -12.50
N ASN A 106 11.36 7.47 -12.29
CA ASN A 106 10.11 7.32 -13.06
C ASN A 106 8.81 7.72 -12.34
N ILE A 107 8.87 8.18 -11.08
CA ILE A 107 7.69 8.70 -10.35
C ILE A 107 7.19 10.04 -10.96
N GLY A 108 8.04 10.73 -11.73
CA GLY A 108 7.74 12.05 -12.28
C GLY A 108 6.65 12.10 -13.36
N THR A 109 6.45 11.03 -14.15
CA THR A 109 5.71 11.16 -15.42
C THR A 109 4.18 11.03 -15.26
N VAL A 110 3.71 10.25 -14.30
CA VAL A 110 2.26 10.07 -14.05
C VAL A 110 1.70 11.14 -13.10
N CYS A 111 2.51 11.61 -12.13
CA CYS A 111 2.08 12.61 -11.15
C CYS A 111 1.99 14.03 -11.71
N LYS A 112 2.83 14.41 -12.69
CA LYS A 112 2.89 15.78 -13.20
C LYS A 112 1.56 16.28 -13.78
N ALA A 113 0.88 15.45 -14.58
CA ALA A 113 -0.38 15.81 -15.23
C ALA A 113 -1.57 15.96 -14.27
N SER A 114 -1.58 15.21 -13.17
CA SER A 114 -2.63 15.29 -12.14
C SER A 114 -2.38 16.41 -11.14
N ILE A 115 -1.11 16.73 -10.84
CA ILE A 115 -0.71 17.84 -9.95
C ILE A 115 -0.85 19.19 -10.64
N GLU A 116 -0.53 19.31 -11.94
CA GLU A 116 -0.69 20.57 -12.70
C GLU A 116 -2.15 20.99 -12.86
N LYS A 117 -3.11 20.05 -12.76
CA LYS A 117 -4.55 20.38 -12.72
C LYS A 117 -5.03 20.87 -11.36
N LEU A 118 -4.24 20.72 -10.30
CA LEU A 118 -4.67 20.98 -8.93
C LEU A 118 -4.34 22.39 -8.40
N GLU A 119 -3.52 23.21 -9.08
CA GLU A 119 -3.28 24.62 -8.65
C GLU A 119 -3.06 25.60 -9.81
N PRO A 120 -3.72 26.79 -9.74
CA PRO A 120 -3.14 27.87 -8.95
C PRO A 120 -4.19 28.52 -8.04
N LYS A 121 -4.30 28.10 -6.77
CA LYS A 121 -4.98 28.92 -5.74
C LYS A 121 -4.45 28.83 -4.31
N VAL A 122 -3.51 27.95 -3.91
CA VAL A 122 -3.07 27.90 -2.50
C VAL A 122 -1.59 27.53 -2.34
N PHE A 123 -0.68 28.26 -2.98
CA PHE A 123 0.66 28.41 -2.42
C PHE A 123 1.34 29.72 -2.81
N ASN A 124 0.87 30.82 -2.21
CA ASN A 124 1.65 32.05 -2.10
C ASN A 124 1.57 32.56 -0.66
N SER A 125 2.56 32.22 0.14
CA SER A 125 3.34 33.24 0.84
C SER A 125 4.55 32.60 1.51
N THR A 126 5.70 32.98 0.98
CA THR A 126 6.92 33.08 1.75
C THR A 126 6.66 33.77 3.10
N ASN A 127 7.20 33.15 4.15
CA ASN A 127 7.76 33.79 5.35
C ASN A 127 6.92 33.79 6.65
N THR A 128 7.64 33.41 7.71
CA THR A 128 7.51 33.80 9.14
C THR A 128 6.66 32.95 10.11
N LYS A 129 7.37 32.16 10.94
CA LYS A 129 7.11 31.83 12.36
C LYS A 129 5.72 31.29 12.74
N LEU A 130 5.62 29.97 12.93
CA LEU A 130 4.57 29.38 13.78
C LEU A 130 5.13 29.17 15.20
N LYS A 131 4.83 30.14 16.07
CA LYS A 131 4.79 29.93 17.52
C LYS A 131 3.58 29.06 17.83
N TRP A 132 3.79 27.94 18.52
CA TRP A 132 2.71 27.19 19.16
C TRP A 132 2.41 27.91 20.47
N ALA A 133 1.28 28.61 20.55
CA ALA A 133 0.78 29.19 21.79
C ALA A 133 -0.30 28.28 22.37
N SER A 134 -0.06 27.96 23.65
CA SER A 134 -0.90 27.48 24.75
C SER A 134 -2.40 27.28 24.51
#